data_AF-A0A5J5V8Q4-F1
#
_entry.id   AF-A0A5J5V8Q4-F1
#
_cell.length_a   1.000
_cell.length_b   1.000
_cell.length_c   1.000
_cell.angle_alpha   90.00
_cell.angle_beta   90.00
_cell.angle_gamma   90.00
#
_symmetry.space_group_name_H-M   'P 1'
#
loop_
_entity.id
_entity.type
_entity.pdbx_description
1 polymer ?
#
loop_
_entity_poly.entity_id
_entity_poly.type
_entity_poly.pdbx_seq_one_letter_code
_entity_poly.pdbx_strand_id
1 'polypeptide(L)'
;MGSGEGNPHFSVFDGVKTFPLTPEALMADINTAITNLEYARATAFLDSPSSSLSRNKSLDSSEYDARLADEAYKAGCAALAAVIATHACKYFT
;
A
#
# COMPACT_ATOMS: atom_id res chain seq x y z
N MET A 1 -17.25 -23.77 -54.58
CA MET A 1 -16.08 -22.88 -54.52
C MET A 1 -15.67 -22.79 -53.06
N GLY A 2 -14.40 -23.08 -52.76
CA GLY A 2 -13.90 -23.22 -51.39
C GLY A 2 -13.97 -21.91 -50.62
N SER A 3 -14.59 -21.94 -49.45
CA SER A 3 -14.58 -20.83 -48.49
C SER A 3 -13.19 -20.79 -47.85
N GLY A 4 -12.39 -19.80 -48.22
CA GLY A 4 -11.03 -19.61 -47.74
C GLY A 4 -11.00 -19.47 -46.21
N GLU A 5 -10.35 -20.45 -45.58
CA GLU A 5 -10.03 -20.52 -44.16
C GLU A 5 -9.03 -19.40 -43.82
N GLY A 6 -9.54 -18.24 -43.43
CA GLY A 6 -8.73 -17.17 -42.87
C GLY A 6 -8.41 -17.50 -41.42
N ASN A 7 -7.22 -18.04 -41.16
CA ASN A 7 -6.71 -18.22 -39.81
C ASN A 7 -6.72 -16.86 -39.08
N PRO A 8 -7.44 -16.71 -37.95
CA PRO A 8 -7.28 -15.52 -37.12
C PRO A 8 -5.89 -15.57 -36.49
N HIS A 9 -4.97 -14.79 -37.05
CA HIS A 9 -3.60 -14.68 -36.58
C HIS A 9 -3.58 -13.94 -35.23
N PHE A 10 -3.77 -14.68 -34.14
CA PHE A 10 -3.64 -14.15 -32.78
C PHE A 10 -2.15 -14.08 -32.43
N SER A 11 -1.57 -12.88 -32.51
CA SER A 11 -0.23 -12.65 -31.98
C SER A 11 -0.31 -12.52 -30.46
N VAL A 12 0.57 -13.19 -29.72
CA VAL A 12 0.74 -12.96 -28.27
C VAL A 12 1.09 -11.49 -27.98
N PHE A 13 1.65 -10.80 -28.97
CA PHE A 13 2.00 -9.39 -28.88
C PHE A 13 0.86 -8.44 -29.29
N ASP A 14 -0.31 -8.95 -29.69
CA ASP A 14 -1.45 -8.12 -30.12
C ASP A 14 -1.99 -7.24 -28.98
N GLY A 15 -1.78 -7.67 -27.72
CA GLY A 15 -2.07 -6.87 -26.52
C GLY A 15 -0.90 -6.04 -26.00
N VAL A 16 0.28 -6.13 -26.61
CA VAL A 16 1.45 -5.33 -26.17
C VAL A 16 1.26 -3.93 -26.73
N LYS A 17 0.67 -3.06 -25.90
CA LYS A 17 0.68 -1.62 -26.14
C LYS A 17 2.12 -1.21 -26.40
N THR A 18 2.36 -0.65 -27.56
CA THR A 18 3.66 -0.17 -28.00
C THR A 18 4.26 0.73 -26.93
N PHE A 19 5.46 0.39 -26.46
CA PHE A 19 6.18 1.26 -25.52
C PHE A 19 6.49 2.58 -26.23
N PRO A 20 6.42 3.73 -25.54
CA PRO A 20 6.79 5.00 -26.12
C PRO A 20 8.21 4.90 -26.69
N LEU A 21 8.34 5.09 -28.00
CA LEU A 21 9.60 4.88 -28.73
C LEU A 21 10.65 5.94 -28.40
N THR A 22 10.25 7.02 -27.71
CA THR A 22 11.13 8.11 -27.30
C THR A 22 11.03 8.39 -25.80
N PRO A 23 12.15 8.76 -25.15
CA PRO A 23 12.15 9.19 -23.75
C PRO A 23 11.18 10.35 -23.47
N GLU A 24 11.02 11.25 -24.43
CA GLU A 24 10.15 12.43 -24.33
C GLU A 24 8.66 12.03 -24.25
N ALA A 25 8.24 11.06 -25.07
CA ALA A 25 6.87 10.56 -25.04
C ALA A 25 6.57 9.82 -23.73
N LEU A 26 7.52 9.01 -23.24
CA LEU A 26 7.39 8.35 -21.94
C LEU A 26 7.26 9.37 -20.80
N MET A 27 8.05 10.43 -20.81
CA MET A 27 7.98 11.47 -19.79
C MET A 27 6.66 12.24 -19.84
N ALA A 28 6.15 12.54 -21.04
CA ALA A 28 4.84 13.16 -21.22
C ALA A 28 3.70 12.27 -20.69
N ASP A 29 3.76 10.97 -20.93
CA ASP A 29 2.80 9.99 -20.40
C ASP A 29 2.83 9.93 -18.87
N ILE A 30 4.03 9.92 -18.27
CA ILE A 30 4.21 9.95 -16.82
C ILE A 30 3.62 11.23 -16.22
N ASN A 31 3.96 12.39 -16.79
CA ASN A 31 3.44 13.68 -16.33
C ASN A 31 1.90 13.75 -16.43
N THR A 32 1.35 13.22 -17.52
CA THR A 32 -0.10 13.13 -17.73
C THR A 32 -0.76 12.21 -16.70
N ALA A 33 -0.16 11.04 -16.43
CA ALA A 33 -0.67 10.10 -15.43
C ALA A 33 -0.65 10.68 -14.01
N ILE A 34 0.43 11.39 -13.64
CA ILE A 34 0.54 12.09 -12.35
C ILE A 34 -0.54 13.16 -12.24
N THR A 35 -0.66 14.02 -13.25
CA THR A 35 -1.64 15.13 -13.26
C THR A 35 -3.07 14.60 -13.14
N ASN A 36 -3.42 13.52 -13.86
CA ASN A 36 -4.74 12.92 -13.79
C ASN A 36 -5.05 12.32 -12.40
N LEU A 37 -4.06 11.67 -11.77
CA LEU A 37 -4.21 11.12 -10.42
C LEU A 37 -4.41 12.23 -9.39
N GLU A 38 -3.64 13.31 -9.48
CA GLU A 38 -3.76 14.46 -8.58
C GLU A 38 -5.09 15.18 -8.79
N TYR A 39 -5.52 15.35 -10.04
CA TYR A 39 -6.82 15.91 -10.37
C TYR A 39 -7.94 15.06 -9.77
N ALA A 40 -7.93 13.73 -9.98
CA ALA A 40 -8.94 12.83 -9.42
C ALA A 40 -8.99 12.88 -7.89
N ARG A 41 -7.84 12.99 -7.21
CA ARG A 41 -7.77 13.16 -5.75
C ARG A 41 -8.34 14.50 -5.30
N ALA A 42 -8.05 15.57 -6.03
CA ALA A 42 -8.56 16.92 -5.72
C ALA A 42 -10.09 16.99 -5.91
N THR A 43 -10.62 16.35 -6.94
CA THR A 43 -12.06 16.36 -7.24
C THR A 43 -12.86 15.37 -6.42
N ALA A 44 -12.26 14.31 -5.87
CA ALA A 44 -12.96 13.36 -5.00
C ALA A 44 -13.62 14.02 -3.76
N PHE A 45 -13.05 15.14 -3.26
CA PHE A 45 -13.64 15.91 -2.17
C PHE A 45 -14.78 16.83 -2.61
N LEU A 46 -14.84 17.19 -3.89
CA LEU A 46 -15.85 18.08 -4.46
C LEU A 46 -17.11 17.32 -4.93
N ASP A 47 -16.93 16.08 -5.41
CA ASP A 47 -18.02 15.18 -5.81
C ASP A 47 -18.68 14.45 -4.64
N SER A 48 -18.17 14.63 -3.42
CA SER A 48 -18.88 14.21 -2.21
C SER A 48 -19.96 15.25 -1.91
N PRO A 49 -21.27 14.97 -2.15
CA PRO A 49 -22.30 15.79 -1.53
C PRO A 49 -22.02 15.76 -0.04
N SER A 50 -22.05 16.94 0.60
CA SER A 50 -21.93 17.08 2.04
C SER A 50 -22.80 16.02 2.73
N SER A 51 -22.20 14.88 3.06
CA SER A 51 -22.79 13.89 3.93
C SER A 51 -22.60 14.52 5.28
N SER A 52 -23.63 15.24 5.70
CA SER A 52 -23.77 15.79 7.03
C SER A 52 -23.16 14.82 8.04
N LEU A 53 -22.01 15.21 8.58
CA LEU A 53 -21.67 15.00 9.98
C LEU A 53 -22.11 13.64 10.52
N SER A 54 -21.63 12.54 9.93
CA SER A 54 -21.36 11.39 10.79
C SER A 54 -20.16 11.81 11.63
N ARG A 55 -20.47 12.47 12.74
CA ARG A 55 -19.61 12.53 13.91
C ARG A 55 -19.41 11.08 14.35
N ASN A 56 -18.59 10.34 13.62
CA ASN A 56 -17.84 9.26 14.21
C ASN A 56 -16.67 9.92 14.92
N LYS A 57 -17.00 10.63 16.00
CA LYS A 57 -16.04 10.95 17.04
C LYS A 57 -15.80 9.64 17.77
N SER A 58 -15.03 8.78 17.11
CA SER A 58 -14.19 7.76 17.73
C SER A 58 -12.76 7.93 17.19
N LEU A 59 -12.39 9.20 16.97
CA LEU A 59 -11.03 9.68 17.17
C LEU A 59 -10.95 10.19 18.61
N ASP A 60 -11.49 9.44 19.58
CA ASP A 60 -11.17 9.70 20.98
C ASP A 60 -9.85 8.99 21.26
N SER A 61 -8.82 9.71 20.84
CA SER A 61 -7.46 9.62 21.29
C SER A 61 -6.69 8.35 20.93
N SER A 62 -5.70 8.51 20.05
CA SER A 62 -4.40 7.91 20.30
C SER A 62 -3.80 8.56 21.56
N GLU A 63 -4.45 8.41 22.71
CA GLU A 63 -3.84 8.74 23.98
C GLU A 63 -2.71 7.72 24.13
N TYR A 64 -1.49 8.22 23.96
CA TYR A 64 -0.29 7.51 24.35
C TYR A 64 -0.44 7.23 25.85
N ASP A 65 -0.97 6.05 26.19
CA ASP A 65 -1.12 5.65 27.58
C ASP A 65 0.27 5.35 28.12
N ALA A 66 0.86 6.34 28.80
CA ALA A 66 2.18 6.21 29.42
C ALA A 66 2.26 5.00 30.36
N ARG A 67 1.11 4.53 30.91
CA ARG A 67 1.05 3.32 31.72
C ARG A 67 1.21 2.06 30.87
N LEU A 68 0.58 2.01 29.69
CA LEU A 68 0.74 0.89 28.76
C LEU A 68 2.18 0.79 28.25
N ALA A 69 2.84 1.93 28.01
CA ALA A 69 4.25 1.96 27.61
C ALA A 69 5.19 1.47 28.74
N ASP A 70 4.96 1.91 29.99
CA ASP A 70 5.74 1.47 31.16
C ASP A 70 5.55 -0.04 31.44
N GLU A 71 4.33 -0.55 31.29
CA GLU A 71 4.02 -1.97 31.47
C GLU A 71 4.69 -2.84 30.40
N ALA A 72 4.65 -2.41 29.13
CA ALA A 72 5.35 -3.08 28.05
C ALA A 72 6.88 -3.10 28.26
N TYR A 73 7.47 -2.01 28.73
CA TYR A 73 8.90 -1.94 29.04
C TYR A 73 9.29 -2.89 30.19
N LYS A 74 8.52 -2.90 31.28
CA LYS A 74 8.75 -3.81 32.41
C LYS A 74 8.61 -5.28 32.01
N ALA A 75 7.59 -5.61 31.21
CA ALA A 75 7.40 -6.95 30.67
C ALA A 75 8.57 -7.38 29.79
N GLY A 76 9.08 -6.49 28.92
CA GLY A 76 10.26 -6.75 28.09
C GLY A 76 11.52 -7.01 28.92
N CYS A 77 11.74 -6.25 29.99
CA CYS A 77 12.87 -6.46 30.90
C CYS A 77 12.77 -7.82 31.61
N ALA A 78 11.58 -8.20 32.08
CA ALA A 78 11.36 -9.50 32.73
C ALA A 78 11.56 -10.68 31.76
N ALA A 79 11.06 -10.57 30.52
CA ALA A 79 11.25 -11.57 29.49
C ALA A 79 12.74 -11.73 29.13
N LEU A 80 13.46 -10.62 28.96
CA LEU A 80 14.90 -10.64 28.70
C LEU A 80 15.68 -11.29 29.86
N ALA A 81 15.35 -10.94 31.11
CA ALA A 81 15.97 -11.54 32.29
C ALA A 81 15.71 -13.06 32.37
N ALA A 82 14.49 -13.50 32.03
CA ALA A 82 14.15 -14.92 31.98
C ALA A 82 14.91 -15.66 30.86
N VAL A 83 15.06 -15.05 29.68
CA VAL A 83 15.88 -15.60 28.59
C VAL A 83 17.34 -15.68 28.99
N ILE A 84 17.88 -14.66 29.66
CA ILE A 84 19.26 -14.67 30.15
C ILE A 84 19.45 -15.74 31.23
N ALA A 85 18.54 -15.87 32.18
CA ALA A 85 18.61 -16.87 33.25
C ALA A 85 18.54 -18.31 32.68
N THR A 86 17.65 -18.55 31.72
CA THR A 86 17.55 -19.85 31.04
C THR A 86 18.74 -20.13 30.12
N HIS A 87 19.27 -19.11 29.42
CA HIS A 87 20.46 -19.23 28.61
C HIS A 87 21.71 -19.48 29.45
N ALA A 88 21.86 -18.79 30.58
CA ALA A 88 22.96 -19.00 31.53
C ALA A 88 22.95 -20.42 32.11
N CYS A 89 21.76 -20.97 32.40
CA CYS A 89 21.62 -22.34 32.91
C CYS A 89 22.21 -23.40 31.95
N LYS A 90 22.17 -23.16 30.63
CA LYS A 90 22.77 -24.06 29.62
C LYS A 90 24.30 -24.17 29.68
N TYR A 91 24.98 -23.24 30.37
CA TYR A 91 26.44 -23.25 30.52
C TYR A 91 26.91 -23.81 31.87
N PHE A 92 25.98 -24.18 32.76
CA PHE A 92 26.28 -24.75 34.08
C PHE A 92 25.84 -26.22 34.23
N THR A 93 25.42 -26.86 33.14
CA THR A 93 25.19 -28.31 33.01
C THR A 93 26.16 -28.90 32.00
#